data_AF-A0A933FGD0-F1
#
_entry.id   AF-A0A933FGD0-F1
#
_cell.length_a   1.000
_cell.length_b   1.000
_cell.length_c   1.000
_cell.angle_alpha   90.00
_cell.angle_beta   90.00
_cell.angle_gamma   90.00
#
_symmetry.space_group_name_H-M   'P 1'
#
loop_
_entity.id
_entity.type
_entity.pdbx_description
1 polymer ?
#
loop_
_entity_poly.entity_id
_entity_poly.type
_entity_poly.pdbx_seq_one_letter_code
_entity_poly.pdbx_strand_id
1 'polypeptide(L)'
;MRFRGGPRPGEPFPDFDLPTIDGSRVRKDQFVGQRPVLVTLGSATCPMTLSASPALKSLYRDYEDRLAFLTLYVREPHPGDQIRQPRDVEEKFDNARLLQRRDDIPWPIAVDGLEGEIHEQLGRHPNAAYLLDIEGRVAYRALWSNAVGSLRCGIEAVLKGEPAPIGEDRRNAAPILRGLGCLSEAVAAAGPQAERDLLRHAPPVYVLGKVAGAFKPLPPAGRGLAALAVAAFAVGALWRTFARKEDRDA
;
A
#
# COMPACT_ATOMS: atom_id res chain seq x y z
N MET A 1 4.87 3.62 -12.71
CA MET A 1 3.96 2.46 -12.56
C MET A 1 2.59 2.85 -13.10
N ARG A 2 1.77 1.90 -13.57
CA ARG A 2 0.44 2.16 -14.17
C ARG A 2 -0.54 1.06 -13.78
N PHE A 3 -1.84 1.34 -13.76
CA PHE A 3 -2.87 0.30 -13.71
C PHE A 3 -2.67 -0.69 -14.86
N ARG A 4 -2.52 -1.98 -14.54
CA ARG A 4 -2.41 -3.09 -15.49
C ARG A 4 -3.74 -3.79 -15.76
N GLY A 5 -4.76 -3.50 -14.94
CA GLY A 5 -6.11 -4.06 -14.96
C GLY A 5 -6.94 -3.41 -13.85
N GLY A 6 -8.10 -4.00 -13.55
CA GLY A 6 -9.03 -3.50 -12.54
C GLY A 6 -10.07 -2.52 -13.09
N PRO A 7 -11.25 -2.45 -12.43
CA PRO A 7 -12.35 -1.58 -12.85
C PRO A 7 -11.92 -0.11 -12.87
N ARG A 8 -12.32 0.60 -13.92
CA ARG A 8 -12.11 2.04 -14.10
C ARG A 8 -13.19 2.85 -13.38
N PRO A 9 -12.95 4.15 -13.12
CA PRO A 9 -14.01 5.02 -12.67
C PRO A 9 -15.27 4.92 -13.56
N GLY A 10 -16.45 4.77 -12.96
CA GLY A 10 -17.75 4.54 -13.59
C GLY A 10 -18.11 3.06 -13.80
N GLU A 11 -17.12 2.16 -13.81
CA GLU A 11 -17.34 0.72 -13.97
C GLU A 11 -17.78 0.08 -12.63
N PRO A 12 -18.57 -1.01 -12.68
CA PRO A 12 -18.92 -1.75 -11.48
C PRO A 12 -17.67 -2.35 -10.82
N PHE A 13 -17.59 -2.29 -9.50
CA PHE A 13 -16.60 -3.07 -8.76
C PHE A 13 -16.99 -4.56 -8.76
N PRO A 14 -16.05 -5.51 -8.83
CA PRO A 14 -16.34 -6.94 -8.71
C PRO A 14 -17.22 -7.26 -7.50
N ASP A 15 -18.16 -8.19 -7.67
CA ASP A 15 -18.90 -8.72 -6.52
C ASP A 15 -17.97 -9.61 -5.68
N PHE A 16 -18.19 -9.56 -4.37
CA PHE A 16 -17.45 -10.37 -3.41
C PHE A 16 -18.35 -10.76 -2.23
N ASP A 17 -18.10 -11.95 -1.70
CA ASP A 17 -18.63 -12.45 -0.43
C ASP A 17 -17.49 -13.19 0.28
N LEU A 18 -16.80 -12.47 1.15
CA LEU A 18 -15.52 -12.88 1.71
C LEU A 18 -15.60 -12.99 3.23
N PRO A 19 -14.94 -14.01 3.81
CA PRO A 19 -14.77 -14.08 5.25
C PRO A 19 -13.82 -12.99 5.73
N THR A 20 -14.02 -12.51 6.94
CA THR A 20 -13.14 -11.57 7.62
C THR A 20 -12.33 -12.26 8.71
N ILE A 21 -11.23 -11.63 9.12
CA ILE A 21 -10.30 -12.20 10.11
C ILE A 21 -10.92 -12.45 11.50
N ASP A 22 -12.05 -11.81 11.81
CA ASP A 22 -12.82 -11.95 13.05
C ASP A 22 -13.87 -13.07 12.99
N GLY A 23 -13.96 -13.79 11.87
CA GLY A 23 -14.91 -14.87 11.65
C GLY A 23 -16.27 -14.43 11.10
N SER A 24 -16.49 -13.13 10.89
CA SER A 24 -17.67 -12.63 10.20
C SER A 24 -17.53 -12.73 8.66
N ARG A 25 -18.49 -12.15 7.93
CA ARG A 25 -18.49 -12.11 6.46
C ARG A 25 -18.87 -10.71 5.98
N VAL A 26 -18.21 -10.27 4.92
CA VAL A 26 -18.53 -9.02 4.24
C VAL A 26 -18.91 -9.29 2.79
N ARG A 27 -19.97 -8.64 2.35
CA ARG A 27 -20.47 -8.70 0.98
C ARG A 27 -20.56 -7.31 0.40
N LYS A 28 -20.32 -7.19 -0.92
CA LYS A 28 -20.47 -5.89 -1.60
C LYS A 28 -21.88 -5.30 -1.45
N ASP A 29 -22.90 -6.16 -1.51
CA ASP A 29 -24.32 -5.76 -1.41
C ASP A 29 -24.69 -5.09 -0.08
N GLN A 30 -23.90 -5.29 0.98
CA GLN A 30 -24.09 -4.62 2.27
C GLN A 30 -23.78 -3.12 2.21
N PHE A 31 -23.05 -2.66 1.20
CA PHE A 31 -22.72 -1.24 1.01
C PHE A 31 -23.65 -0.55 0.01
N VAL A 32 -24.10 -1.28 -1.01
CA VAL A 32 -24.95 -0.75 -2.09
C VAL A 32 -26.27 -0.23 -1.51
N GLY A 33 -26.63 1.01 -1.86
CA GLY A 33 -27.81 1.70 -1.35
C GLY A 33 -27.69 2.19 0.10
N GLN A 34 -26.63 1.83 0.82
CA GLN A 34 -26.45 2.18 2.23
C GLN A 34 -25.42 3.28 2.45
N ARG A 35 -24.20 3.09 1.94
CA ARG A 35 -23.11 4.08 2.06
C ARG A 35 -21.97 3.79 1.09
N PRO A 36 -21.22 4.82 0.67
CA PRO A 36 -19.98 4.62 -0.08
C PRO A 36 -18.95 3.81 0.73
N VAL A 37 -18.00 3.17 0.06
CA VAL A 37 -16.96 2.36 0.70
C VAL A 37 -15.57 2.61 0.10
N LEU A 38 -14.58 2.84 0.97
CA LEU A 38 -13.17 2.81 0.61
C LEU A 38 -12.63 1.38 0.77
N VAL A 39 -12.35 0.75 -0.36
CA VAL A 39 -11.72 -0.57 -0.45
C VAL A 39 -10.23 -0.39 -0.70
N THR A 40 -9.39 -0.84 0.22
CA THR A 40 -7.93 -0.86 0.06
C THR A 40 -7.42 -2.28 -0.10
N LEU A 41 -6.45 -2.49 -0.99
CA LEU A 41 -5.71 -3.74 -1.05
C LEU A 41 -4.60 -3.72 -0.01
N GLY A 42 -4.39 -4.84 0.67
CA GLY A 42 -3.40 -4.98 1.73
C GLY A 42 -2.69 -6.33 1.68
N SER A 43 -1.41 -6.31 2.04
CA SER A 43 -0.57 -7.50 2.23
C SER A 43 0.46 -7.24 3.32
N ALA A 44 0.90 -8.28 4.01
CA ALA A 44 1.83 -8.15 5.13
C ALA A 44 3.25 -7.77 4.66
N THR A 45 3.66 -8.18 3.46
CA THR A 45 5.03 -7.95 2.96
C THR A 45 5.21 -6.66 2.16
N CYS A 46 4.15 -5.86 1.97
CA CYS A 46 4.23 -4.62 1.18
C CYS A 46 4.61 -3.40 2.03
N PRO A 47 5.75 -2.73 1.77
CA PRO A 47 6.10 -1.49 2.48
C PRO A 47 5.12 -0.35 2.19
N MET A 48 4.44 -0.39 1.05
CA MET A 48 3.46 0.62 0.69
C MET A 48 2.19 0.51 1.54
N THR A 49 1.72 -0.72 1.81
CA THR A 49 0.64 -0.99 2.76
C THR A 49 0.99 -0.48 4.16
N LEU A 50 2.18 -0.84 4.65
CA LEU A 50 2.68 -0.36 5.95
C LEU A 50 2.71 1.17 6.01
N SER A 51 3.24 1.83 4.97
CA SER A 51 3.30 3.30 4.92
C SER A 51 1.92 3.99 4.80
N ALA A 52 0.89 3.26 4.37
CA ALA A 52 -0.48 3.79 4.25
C ALA A 52 -1.20 3.82 5.60
N SER A 53 -0.93 2.86 6.49
CA SER A 53 -1.71 2.62 7.72
C SER A 53 -1.96 3.88 8.56
N PRO A 54 -0.94 4.68 8.97
CA PRO A 54 -1.18 5.85 9.82
C PRO A 54 -2.14 6.87 9.20
N ALA A 55 -2.04 7.05 7.89
CA ALA A 55 -2.81 8.03 7.15
C ALA A 55 -4.22 7.52 6.81
N LEU A 56 -4.38 6.22 6.52
CA LEU A 56 -5.70 5.59 6.41
C LEU A 56 -6.45 5.63 7.75
N LYS A 57 -5.76 5.43 8.88
CA LYS A 57 -6.35 5.61 10.22
C LYS A 57 -6.80 7.04 10.49
N SER A 58 -6.12 8.03 9.91
CA SER A 58 -6.61 9.41 9.95
C SER A 58 -7.89 9.58 9.14
N LEU A 59 -7.95 9.05 7.92
CA LEU A 59 -9.19 9.09 7.12
C LEU A 59 -10.33 8.36 7.82
N TYR A 60 -10.05 7.22 8.45
CA TYR A 60 -11.05 6.46 9.20
C TYR A 60 -11.67 7.31 10.32
N ARG A 61 -10.85 7.95 11.17
CA ARG A 61 -11.37 8.84 12.22
C ARG A 61 -12.19 10.02 11.68
N ASP A 62 -11.87 10.51 10.48
CA ASP A 62 -12.54 11.68 9.90
C ASP A 62 -13.87 11.33 9.19
N TYR A 63 -14.04 10.07 8.76
CA TYR A 63 -15.13 9.68 7.85
C TYR A 63 -15.85 8.37 8.20
N GLU A 64 -15.50 7.64 9.27
CA GLU A 64 -16.13 6.34 9.61
C GLU A 64 -17.66 6.40 9.79
N ASP A 65 -18.18 7.58 10.12
CA ASP A 65 -19.61 7.86 10.27
C ASP A 65 -20.38 7.89 8.93
N ARG A 66 -19.70 8.23 7.83
CA ARG A 66 -20.31 8.47 6.50
C ARG A 66 -19.74 7.57 5.40
N LEU A 67 -18.61 6.93 5.64
CA LEU A 67 -17.88 6.11 4.68
C LEU A 67 -17.51 4.78 5.33
N ALA A 68 -17.84 3.67 4.68
CA ALA A 68 -17.34 2.36 5.11
C ALA A 68 -15.86 2.20 4.70
N PHE A 69 -15.09 1.51 5.54
CA PHE A 69 -13.71 1.14 5.25
C PHE A 69 -13.59 -0.38 5.20
N LEU A 70 -12.88 -0.88 4.19
CA LEU A 70 -12.62 -2.29 4.02
C LEU A 70 -11.19 -2.49 3.50
N THR A 71 -10.43 -3.38 4.12
CA THR A 71 -9.20 -3.88 3.52
C THR A 71 -9.44 -5.28 2.95
N LEU A 72 -9.14 -5.46 1.67
CA LEU A 72 -9.05 -6.77 1.02
C LEU A 72 -7.62 -7.29 1.16
N TYR A 73 -7.46 -8.39 1.89
CA TYR A 73 -6.19 -9.07 2.06
C TYR A 73 -5.85 -9.90 0.82
N VAL A 74 -4.81 -9.49 0.10
CA VAL A 74 -4.40 -10.06 -1.19
C VAL A 74 -3.09 -10.85 -1.08
N ARG A 75 -2.58 -11.37 -2.19
CA ARG A 75 -1.33 -12.15 -2.22
C ARG A 75 -0.13 -11.32 -1.75
N GLU A 76 0.88 -11.99 -1.18
CA GLU A 76 2.12 -11.34 -0.80
C GLU A 76 2.92 -10.92 -2.05
N PRO A 77 3.23 -9.62 -2.23
CA PRO A 77 4.09 -9.20 -3.33
C PRO A 77 5.57 -9.54 -3.09
N HIS A 78 5.98 -9.67 -1.82
CA HIS A 78 7.38 -9.86 -1.43
C HIS A 78 7.51 -10.93 -0.34
N PRO A 79 7.07 -12.18 -0.61
CA PRO A 79 7.14 -13.25 0.37
C PRO A 79 8.60 -13.50 0.80
N GLY A 80 8.80 -13.75 2.08
CA GLY A 80 10.07 -14.12 2.69
C GLY A 80 9.98 -15.44 3.44
N ASP A 81 11.02 -15.76 4.21
CA ASP A 81 11.08 -17.01 4.96
C ASP A 81 10.15 -17.03 6.18
N GLN A 82 9.85 -15.86 6.76
CA GLN A 82 8.96 -15.67 7.91
C GLN A 82 7.52 -15.36 7.49
N ILE A 83 7.34 -14.53 6.47
CA ILE A 83 6.01 -14.25 5.89
C ILE A 83 6.01 -14.82 4.48
N ARG A 84 5.62 -16.10 4.38
CA ARG A 84 5.60 -16.83 3.11
C ARG A 84 4.35 -16.47 2.32
N GLN A 85 4.40 -16.78 1.02
CA GLN A 85 3.18 -16.84 0.25
C GLN A 85 2.32 -17.99 0.80
N PRO A 86 1.07 -17.74 1.20
CA PRO A 86 0.19 -18.77 1.74
C PRO A 86 0.00 -19.94 0.78
N ARG A 87 0.03 -21.16 1.33
CA ARG A 87 -0.21 -22.43 0.62
C ARG A 87 -1.58 -23.00 0.90
N ASP A 88 -2.24 -22.50 1.93
CA ASP A 88 -3.60 -22.83 2.31
C ASP A 88 -4.31 -21.60 2.90
N VAL A 89 -5.60 -21.76 3.18
CA VAL A 89 -6.45 -20.70 3.70
C VAL A 89 -6.00 -20.26 5.09
N GLU A 90 -5.57 -21.19 5.95
CA GLU A 90 -5.19 -20.88 7.33
C GLU A 90 -3.95 -19.99 7.36
N GLU A 91 -2.91 -20.32 6.59
CA GLU A 91 -1.71 -19.49 6.42
C GLU A 91 -2.08 -18.08 5.90
N LYS A 92 -3.08 -17.98 5.01
CA LYS A 92 -3.53 -16.68 4.48
C LYS A 92 -4.20 -15.84 5.55
N PHE A 93 -5.02 -16.46 6.40
CA PHE A 93 -5.63 -15.81 7.56
C PHE A 93 -4.58 -15.38 8.58
N ASP A 94 -3.55 -16.19 8.81
CA ASP A 94 -2.48 -15.83 9.74
C ASP A 94 -1.67 -14.63 9.27
N ASN A 95 -1.37 -14.55 7.98
CA ASN A 95 -0.76 -13.35 7.41
C ASN A 95 -1.70 -12.12 7.49
N ALA A 96 -3.01 -12.30 7.27
CA ALA A 96 -4.00 -11.23 7.43
C ALA A 96 -4.12 -10.73 8.88
N ARG A 97 -4.09 -11.63 9.85
CA ARG A 97 -4.07 -11.31 11.29
C ARG A 97 -2.76 -10.64 11.69
N LEU A 98 -1.63 -11.05 11.09
CA LEU A 98 -0.36 -10.36 11.27
C LEU A 98 -0.44 -8.91 10.79
N LEU A 99 -1.02 -8.67 9.61
CA LEU A 99 -1.26 -7.31 9.11
C LEU A 99 -2.11 -6.51 10.11
N GLN A 100 -3.24 -7.06 10.59
CA GLN A 100 -4.10 -6.39 11.56
C GLN A 100 -3.34 -6.02 12.84
N ARG A 101 -2.61 -6.96 13.45
CA ARG A 101 -1.91 -6.72 14.72
C ARG A 101 -0.76 -5.74 14.56
N ARG A 102 -0.02 -5.81 13.44
CA ARG A 102 1.12 -4.93 13.17
C ARG A 102 0.68 -3.49 12.94
N ASP A 103 -0.39 -3.32 12.16
CA ASP A 103 -0.81 -2.00 11.69
C ASP A 103 -1.94 -1.40 12.54
N ASP A 104 -2.47 -2.18 13.49
CA ASP A 104 -3.59 -1.86 14.38
C ASP A 104 -4.77 -1.29 13.58
N ILE A 105 -5.25 -2.11 12.63
CA ILE A 105 -6.30 -1.73 11.68
C ILE A 105 -7.66 -1.83 12.39
N PRO A 106 -8.43 -0.72 12.51
CA PRO A 106 -9.68 -0.69 13.26
C PRO A 106 -10.93 -1.05 12.42
N TRP A 107 -10.78 -1.22 11.11
CA TRP A 107 -11.88 -1.59 10.19
C TRP A 107 -11.78 -3.06 9.73
N PRO A 108 -12.84 -3.63 9.14
CA PRO A 108 -12.83 -5.00 8.67
C PRO A 108 -11.70 -5.31 7.67
N ILE A 109 -11.08 -6.47 7.85
CA ILE A 109 -10.14 -7.06 6.89
C ILE A 109 -10.77 -8.34 6.35
N ALA A 110 -11.15 -8.31 5.06
CA ALA A 110 -11.68 -9.46 4.35
C ALA A 110 -10.57 -10.19 3.60
N VAL A 111 -10.59 -11.51 3.64
CA VAL A 111 -9.52 -12.35 3.09
C VAL A 111 -9.96 -12.87 1.72
N ASP A 112 -9.24 -12.46 0.68
CA ASP A 112 -9.47 -12.97 -0.69
C ASP A 112 -9.16 -14.48 -0.76
N GLY A 113 -9.69 -15.18 -1.76
CA GLY A 113 -9.44 -16.62 -1.93
C GLY A 113 -7.95 -16.92 -2.14
N LEU A 114 -7.53 -18.16 -1.88
CA LEU A 114 -6.11 -18.53 -1.78
C LEU A 114 -5.30 -18.06 -3.00
N GLU A 115 -5.86 -18.22 -4.20
CA GLU A 115 -5.19 -17.87 -5.44
C GLU A 115 -5.26 -16.38 -5.82
N GLY A 116 -6.10 -15.61 -5.15
CA GLY A 116 -6.26 -14.18 -5.38
C GLY A 116 -7.27 -13.88 -6.48
N GLU A 117 -8.44 -14.51 -6.41
CA GLU A 117 -9.50 -14.46 -7.41
C GLU A 117 -10.06 -13.04 -7.58
N ILE A 118 -10.27 -12.32 -6.47
CA ILE A 118 -10.63 -10.90 -6.53
C ILE A 118 -9.39 -10.07 -6.87
N HIS A 119 -8.22 -10.40 -6.32
CA HIS A 119 -6.97 -9.69 -6.60
C HIS A 119 -6.63 -9.64 -8.10
N GLU A 120 -6.87 -10.72 -8.83
CA GLU A 120 -6.70 -10.83 -10.28
C GLU A 120 -7.63 -9.85 -11.01
N GLN A 121 -8.91 -9.82 -10.64
CA GLN A 121 -9.90 -8.90 -11.20
C GLN A 121 -9.55 -7.43 -10.93
N LEU A 122 -8.83 -7.15 -9.84
CA LEU A 122 -8.34 -5.82 -9.48
C LEU A 122 -6.95 -5.50 -10.06
N GLY A 123 -6.46 -6.32 -11.01
CA GLY A 123 -5.23 -6.06 -11.75
C GLY A 123 -3.95 -6.36 -10.97
N ARG A 124 -4.02 -7.19 -9.93
CA ARG A 124 -2.91 -7.72 -9.13
C ARG A 124 -2.04 -6.66 -8.45
N HIS A 125 -2.60 -5.48 -8.15
CA HIS A 125 -1.86 -4.45 -7.42
C HIS A 125 -1.76 -4.81 -5.94
N PRO A 126 -0.60 -4.65 -5.28
CA PRO A 126 -0.44 -5.07 -3.89
C PRO A 126 -1.16 -4.17 -2.88
N ASN A 127 -1.38 -2.89 -3.23
CA ASN A 127 -1.94 -1.91 -2.32
C ASN A 127 -2.78 -0.81 -3.00
N ALA A 128 -3.43 -1.09 -4.14
CA ALA A 128 -4.32 -0.11 -4.75
C ALA A 128 -5.50 0.23 -3.84
N ALA A 129 -6.16 1.37 -4.10
CA ALA A 129 -7.37 1.77 -3.39
C ALA A 129 -8.48 2.11 -4.40
N TYR A 130 -9.70 1.72 -4.04
CA TYR A 130 -10.92 1.95 -4.80
C TYR A 130 -11.94 2.59 -3.87
N LEU A 131 -12.50 3.71 -4.28
CA LEU A 131 -13.62 4.35 -3.61
C LEU A 131 -14.87 4.05 -4.42
N LEU A 132 -15.80 3.33 -3.81
CA LEU A 132 -17.06 2.97 -4.42
C LEU A 132 -18.13 3.97 -3.99
N ASP A 133 -18.97 4.40 -4.93
CA ASP A 133 -20.17 5.17 -4.62
C ASP A 133 -21.29 4.28 -4.02
N ILE A 134 -22.43 4.90 -3.74
CA ILE A 134 -23.60 4.22 -3.17
C ILE A 134 -24.23 3.19 -4.13
N GLU A 135 -23.93 3.25 -5.44
CA GLU A 135 -24.38 2.28 -6.43
C GLU A 135 -23.42 1.07 -6.54
N GLY A 136 -22.31 1.08 -5.81
CA GLY A 136 -21.28 0.04 -5.87
C GLY A 136 -20.41 0.13 -7.13
N ARG A 137 -20.37 1.29 -7.79
CA ARG A 137 -19.45 1.57 -8.91
C ARG A 137 -18.20 2.25 -8.39
N VAL A 138 -17.10 2.10 -9.13
CA VAL A 138 -15.86 2.80 -8.80
C VAL A 138 -16.05 4.29 -9.09
N ALA A 139 -16.19 5.12 -8.06
CA ALA A 139 -16.23 6.56 -8.23
C ALA A 139 -14.82 7.11 -8.45
N TYR A 140 -13.86 6.57 -7.69
CA TYR A 140 -12.46 6.99 -7.74
C TYR A 140 -11.52 5.81 -7.48
N ARG A 141 -10.31 5.82 -8.07
CA ARG A 141 -9.26 4.83 -7.76
C ARG A 141 -7.86 5.43 -7.65
N ALA A 142 -7.02 4.88 -6.80
CA ALA A 142 -5.61 5.26 -6.68
C ALA A 142 -4.72 4.03 -6.83
N LEU A 143 -3.61 4.19 -7.56
CA LEU A 143 -2.62 3.13 -7.73
C LEU A 143 -1.97 2.72 -6.41
N TRP A 144 -2.00 3.62 -5.42
CA TRP A 144 -1.39 3.44 -4.12
C TRP A 144 -2.33 3.90 -3.00
N SER A 145 -2.61 3.04 -2.03
CA SER A 145 -3.41 3.37 -0.84
C SER A 145 -2.75 4.41 0.07
N ASN A 146 -1.45 4.64 -0.07
CA ASN A 146 -0.73 5.72 0.62
C ASN A 146 -0.77 7.07 -0.14
N ALA A 147 -1.59 7.21 -1.19
CA ALA A 147 -1.87 8.48 -1.89
C ALA A 147 -2.96 9.31 -1.16
N VAL A 148 -2.81 9.48 0.16
CA VAL A 148 -3.89 9.91 1.07
C VAL A 148 -4.51 11.26 0.74
N GLY A 149 -3.73 12.24 0.30
CA GLY A 149 -4.28 13.53 -0.12
C GLY A 149 -5.27 13.38 -1.29
N SER A 150 -4.94 12.51 -2.24
CA SER A 150 -5.82 12.24 -3.37
C SER A 150 -7.04 11.40 -2.98
N LEU A 151 -6.87 10.45 -2.04
CA LEU A 151 -7.99 9.69 -1.47
C LEU A 151 -8.96 10.60 -0.74
N ARG A 152 -8.47 11.55 0.05
CA ARG A 152 -9.32 12.54 0.76
C ARG A 152 -10.18 13.32 -0.24
N CYS A 153 -9.58 13.85 -1.30
CA CYS A 153 -10.34 14.58 -2.33
C CYS A 153 -11.41 13.69 -2.97
N GLY A 154 -11.09 12.44 -3.28
CA GLY A 154 -12.07 11.48 -3.81
C GLY A 154 -13.22 11.21 -2.83
N ILE A 155 -12.91 10.99 -1.55
CA ILE A 155 -13.89 10.79 -0.47
C ILE A 155 -14.82 11.99 -0.36
N GLU A 156 -14.26 13.19 -0.29
CA GLU A 156 -15.04 14.42 -0.17
C GLU A 156 -15.97 14.65 -1.37
N ALA A 157 -15.51 14.36 -2.59
CA ALA A 157 -16.33 14.45 -3.79
C ALA A 157 -17.51 13.46 -3.77
N VAL A 158 -17.26 12.19 -3.41
CA VAL A 158 -18.34 11.19 -3.26
C VAL A 158 -19.34 11.61 -2.18
N LEU A 159 -18.86 12.07 -1.02
CA LEU A 159 -19.73 12.49 0.08
C LEU A 159 -20.53 13.77 -0.22
N LYS A 160 -20.08 14.59 -1.17
CA LYS A 160 -20.85 15.73 -1.71
C LYS A 160 -21.91 15.31 -2.74
N GLY A 161 -21.95 14.04 -3.13
CA GLY A 161 -22.86 13.53 -4.15
C GLY A 161 -22.41 13.89 -5.57
N GLU A 162 -21.11 14.14 -5.80
CA GLU A 162 -20.60 14.30 -7.17
C GLU A 162 -20.80 12.98 -7.94
N PRO A 163 -21.35 13.02 -9.17
CA PRO A 163 -21.61 11.82 -9.93
C PRO A 163 -20.30 11.14 -10.34
N ALA A 164 -20.24 9.81 -10.22
CA ALA A 164 -19.15 9.03 -10.80
C ALA A 164 -19.15 9.17 -12.35
N PRO A 165 -17.99 9.17 -13.01
CA PRO A 165 -16.64 9.02 -12.46
C PRO A 165 -16.04 10.33 -11.92
N ILE A 166 -15.44 10.28 -10.73
CA ILE A 166 -14.66 11.39 -10.16
C ILE A 166 -13.24 11.40 -10.71
N GLY A 167 -12.58 10.23 -10.81
CA GLY A 167 -11.28 10.13 -11.49
C GLY A 167 -10.34 9.08 -10.94
N GLU A 168 -9.05 9.22 -11.25
CA GLU A 168 -8.00 8.30 -10.81
C GLU A 168 -6.68 9.00 -10.48
N ASP A 169 -5.89 8.42 -9.56
CA ASP A 169 -4.51 8.85 -9.29
C ASP A 169 -3.48 7.76 -9.62
N ARG A 170 -2.54 8.13 -10.49
CA ARG A 170 -1.45 7.27 -11.00
C ARG A 170 -0.06 7.79 -10.60
N ARG A 171 0.02 8.83 -9.78
CA ARG A 171 1.28 9.45 -9.33
C ARG A 171 2.07 8.45 -8.50
N ASN A 172 3.38 8.43 -8.71
CA ASN A 172 4.25 7.42 -8.11
C ASN A 172 5.25 8.01 -7.10
N ALA A 173 5.72 9.24 -7.31
CA ALA A 173 6.84 9.80 -6.55
C ALA A 173 6.58 9.85 -5.04
N ALA A 174 5.53 10.54 -4.60
CA ALA A 174 5.22 10.67 -3.18
C ALA A 174 4.84 9.33 -2.51
N PRO A 175 4.01 8.47 -3.12
CA PRO A 175 3.81 7.10 -2.67
C PRO A 175 5.10 6.31 -2.45
N ILE A 176 5.97 6.25 -3.46
CA ILE A 176 7.21 5.45 -3.40
C ILE A 176 8.14 5.98 -2.32
N LEU A 177 8.24 7.31 -2.21
CA LEU A 177 9.03 7.97 -1.17
C LEU A 177 8.57 7.56 0.24
N ARG A 178 7.26 7.51 0.49
CA ARG A 178 6.70 7.02 1.76
C ARG A 178 6.99 5.55 1.99
N GLY A 179 6.83 4.72 0.96
CA GLY A 179 7.15 3.29 1.03
C GLY A 179 8.61 3.02 1.34
N LEU A 180 9.52 3.80 0.76
CA LEU A 180 10.95 3.71 1.04
C LEU A 180 11.25 3.92 2.53
N GLY A 181 10.52 4.84 3.17
CA GLY A 181 10.61 5.09 4.61
C GLY A 181 10.24 3.91 5.51
N CYS A 182 9.46 2.96 4.99
CA CYS A 182 9.00 1.76 5.67
C CYS A 182 9.64 0.48 5.13
N LEU A 183 10.54 0.59 4.14
CA LEU A 183 11.09 -0.57 3.42
C LEU A 183 11.84 -1.52 4.35
N SER A 184 12.76 -1.00 5.17
CA SER A 184 13.54 -1.86 6.07
C SER A 184 12.67 -2.59 7.08
N GLU A 185 11.56 -1.99 7.51
CA GLU A 185 10.63 -2.61 8.48
C GLU A 185 9.85 -3.75 7.81
N ALA A 186 9.32 -3.51 6.61
CA ALA A 186 8.58 -4.51 5.86
C ALA A 186 9.45 -5.72 5.47
N VAL A 187 10.70 -5.47 5.03
CA VAL A 187 11.62 -6.54 4.61
C VAL A 187 12.14 -7.32 5.82
N ALA A 188 12.47 -6.64 6.93
CA ALA A 188 12.87 -7.32 8.16
C ALA A 188 11.74 -8.21 8.71
N ALA A 189 10.48 -7.78 8.60
CA ALA A 189 9.32 -8.59 8.98
C ALA A 189 9.16 -9.83 8.08
N ALA A 190 9.49 -9.73 6.79
CA ALA A 190 9.45 -10.86 5.86
C ALA A 190 10.56 -11.90 6.13
N GLY A 191 11.67 -11.48 6.74
CA GLY A 191 12.70 -12.35 7.30
C GLY A 191 14.11 -12.17 6.72
N PRO A 192 15.13 -12.84 7.29
CA PRO A 192 16.52 -12.71 6.85
C PRO A 192 16.78 -13.11 5.40
N GLN A 193 15.98 -14.02 4.85
CA GLN A 193 16.09 -14.36 3.42
C GLN A 193 15.68 -13.17 2.56
N ALA A 194 14.57 -12.51 2.90
CA ALA A 194 14.09 -11.33 2.17
C ALA A 194 15.12 -10.18 2.20
N GLU A 195 15.82 -10.00 3.33
CA GLU A 195 16.91 -9.01 3.42
C GLU A 195 18.08 -9.34 2.49
N ARG A 196 18.51 -10.62 2.46
CA ARG A 196 19.59 -11.07 1.58
C ARG A 196 19.20 -10.96 0.10
N ASP A 197 17.97 -11.31 -0.23
CA ASP A 197 17.47 -11.24 -1.60
C ASP A 197 17.38 -9.79 -2.07
N LEU A 198 16.89 -8.87 -1.22
CA LEU A 198 16.88 -7.44 -1.55
C LEU A 198 18.30 -6.89 -1.73
N LEU A 199 19.23 -7.25 -0.84
CA LEU A 199 20.64 -6.85 -0.97
C LEU A 199 21.27 -7.38 -2.28
N ARG A 200 20.96 -8.62 -2.67
CA ARG A 200 21.51 -9.25 -3.88
C ARG A 200 20.93 -8.66 -5.15
N HIS A 201 19.62 -8.42 -5.20
CA HIS A 201 18.92 -8.05 -6.44
C HIS A 201 18.68 -6.55 -6.61
N ALA A 202 18.64 -5.79 -5.52
CA ALA A 202 18.53 -4.33 -5.56
C ALA A 202 19.39 -3.67 -4.46
N PRO A 203 20.72 -3.83 -4.47
CA PRO A 203 21.61 -3.26 -3.45
C PRO A 203 21.39 -1.76 -3.19
N PRO A 204 21.19 -0.89 -4.21
CA PRO A 204 20.90 0.53 -3.96
C PRO A 204 19.62 0.75 -3.15
N VAL A 205 18.57 -0.03 -3.43
CA VAL A 205 17.29 0.05 -2.73
C VAL A 205 17.43 -0.49 -1.30
N TYR A 206 18.17 -1.58 -1.10
CA TYR A 206 18.52 -2.08 0.23
C TYR A 206 19.21 -1.01 1.08
N VAL A 207 20.26 -0.36 0.54
CA VAL A 207 21.02 0.68 1.25
C VAL A 207 20.11 1.85 1.60
N LEU A 208 19.32 2.36 0.64
CA LEU A 208 18.37 3.45 0.90
C LEU A 208 17.34 3.06 1.97
N GLY A 209 16.84 1.82 1.96
CA GLY A 209 15.93 1.32 2.98
C GLY A 209 16.55 1.30 4.37
N LYS A 210 17.81 0.84 4.49
CA LYS A 210 18.55 0.83 5.77
C LYS A 210 18.84 2.24 6.28
N VAL A 211 19.23 3.16 5.39
CA VAL A 211 19.42 4.57 5.75
C VAL A 211 18.10 5.18 6.20
N ALA A 212 17.00 4.99 5.46
CA ALA A 212 15.68 5.47 5.86
C ALA A 212 15.25 4.92 7.24
N GLY A 213 15.55 3.65 7.50
CA GLY A 213 15.31 2.98 8.78
C GLY A 213 16.13 3.54 9.95
N ALA A 214 17.21 4.28 9.72
CA ALA A 214 17.95 4.98 10.77
C ALA A 214 17.23 6.26 11.25
N PHE A 215 16.31 6.81 10.46
CA PHE A 215 15.57 8.03 10.76
C PHE A 215 14.18 7.75 11.39
N LYS A 216 14.03 6.69 12.20
CA LYS A 216 12.73 6.27 12.78
C LYS A 216 11.89 7.37 13.44
N PRO A 217 12.46 8.40 14.10
CA PRO A 217 11.65 9.48 14.67
C PRO A 217 10.85 10.28 13.63
N LEU A 218 11.25 10.28 12.36
CA LEU A 218 10.53 10.95 11.28
C LEU A 218 9.33 10.11 10.79
N PRO A 219 8.28 10.75 10.26
CA PRO A 219 7.23 10.06 9.53
C PRO A 219 7.78 9.38 8.26
N PRO A 220 7.09 8.40 7.66
CA PRO A 220 7.59 7.62 6.51
C PRO A 220 8.11 8.48 5.35
N ALA A 221 7.43 9.58 5.00
CA ALA A 221 7.90 10.50 3.98
C ALA A 221 9.24 11.17 4.34
N GLY A 222 9.41 11.58 5.60
CA GLY A 222 10.63 12.19 6.11
C GLY A 222 11.80 11.22 6.12
N ARG A 223 11.56 9.95 6.49
CA ARG A 223 12.56 8.87 6.42
C ARG A 223 13.06 8.66 4.99
N GLY A 224 12.14 8.59 4.03
CA GLY A 224 12.48 8.46 2.61
C GLY A 224 13.29 9.65 2.08
N LEU A 225 12.91 10.88 2.44
CA LEU A 225 13.65 12.09 2.05
C LEU A 225 15.06 12.12 2.64
N ALA A 226 15.20 11.79 3.92
CA ALA A 226 16.50 11.75 4.59
C ALA A 226 17.45 10.75 3.91
N ALA A 227 16.93 9.57 3.52
CA ALA A 227 17.73 8.58 2.79
C ALA A 227 18.21 9.09 1.43
N LEU A 228 17.33 9.74 0.67
CA LEU A 228 17.71 10.33 -0.62
C LEU A 228 18.73 11.46 -0.45
N ALA A 229 18.57 12.31 0.58
CA ALA A 229 19.52 13.38 0.86
C ALA A 229 20.92 12.85 1.23
N VAL A 230 21.00 11.81 2.06
CA VAL A 230 22.26 11.15 2.41
C VAL A 230 22.90 10.53 1.17
N ALA A 231 22.13 9.85 0.32
CA ALA A 231 22.65 9.27 -0.92
C ALA A 231 23.17 10.35 -1.88
N ALA A 232 22.44 11.45 -2.06
CA ALA A 232 22.86 12.56 -2.90
C ALA A 232 24.15 13.22 -2.38
N PHE A 233 24.29 13.37 -1.07
CA PHE A 233 25.51 13.88 -0.45
C PHE A 233 26.70 12.95 -0.69
N ALA A 234 26.52 11.64 -0.52
CA ALA A 234 27.59 10.65 -0.76
C ALA A 234 28.05 10.63 -2.22
N VAL A 235 27.12 10.66 -3.17
CA VAL A 235 27.43 10.75 -4.62
C VAL A 235 28.15 12.05 -4.95
N GLY A 236 27.68 13.18 -4.41
CA GLY A 236 28.33 14.48 -4.62
C GLY A 236 29.75 14.53 -4.05
N ALA A 237 29.98 13.92 -2.88
CA ALA A 237 31.31 13.82 -2.27
C ALA A 237 32.25 12.95 -3.13
N LEU A 238 31.79 11.79 -3.59
CA LEU A 238 32.55 10.91 -4.48
C LEU A 238 32.90 11.62 -5.79
N TRP A 239 31.94 12.29 -6.42
CA TRP A 239 32.18 13.00 -7.67
C TRP A 239 33.22 14.11 -7.51
N ARG A 240 33.17 14.88 -6.41
CA ARG A 240 34.21 15.88 -6.09
C ARG A 240 35.59 15.25 -5.88
N THR A 241 35.68 14.07 -5.29
CA THR A 241 36.96 13.38 -5.14
C THR A 241 37.51 12.84 -6.45
N PHE A 242 36.65 12.37 -7.36
CA PHE A 242 37.04 11.94 -8.70
C PHE A 242 37.50 13.11 -9.57
N ALA A 243 36.73 14.21 -9.61
CA ALA A 243 37.10 15.40 -10.38
C ALA A 243 38.44 16.01 -9.90
N ARG A 244 38.70 16.05 -8.59
CA ARG A 244 39.98 16.48 -8.03
C ARG A 244 41.16 15.57 -8.36
N LYS A 245 40.90 14.30 -8.68
CA LYS A 245 41.94 13.34 -9.08
C LYS A 245 42.30 13.53 -10.55
N GLU A 246 41.30 13.73 -11.43
CA GLU A 246 41.53 14.08 -12.84
C GLU A 246 42.32 15.39 -13.00
N ASP A 247 42.02 16.43 -12.22
CA ASP A 247 42.77 17.70 -12.24
C ASP A 247 44.22 17.60 -11.71
N ARG A 248 44.58 16.55 -10.98
CA ARG A 248 45.97 16.32 -10.49
C ARG A 248 46.79 15.43 -11.41
N ASP A 249 46.12 14.65 -12.25
CA ASP A 249 46.75 13.73 -13.19
C ASP A 249 46.86 14.34 -14.63
N ALA A 250 46.40 15.58 -14.82
CA ALA A 250 46.52 16.40 -16.03
C ALA A 250 47.62 17.49 -15.89
#